data_AF-A0A2P8QX43-F1
#
_entry.id   AF-A0A2P8QX43-F1
#
_cell.length_a   1.000
_cell.length_b   1.000
_cell.length_c   1.000
_cell.angle_alpha   90.00
_cell.angle_beta   90.00
_cell.angle_gamma   90.00
#
_symmetry.space_group_name_H-M   'P 1'
#
loop_
_entity.id
_entity.type
_entity.pdbx_description
1 polymer ?
#
loop_
_entity_poly.entity_id
_entity_poly.type
_entity_poly.pdbx_seq_one_letter_code
_entity_poly.pdbx_strand_id
1 'polypeptide(L)'
;MQSHVKLATRSLNLLCLFSLLSTANLSLLTPIVNAQTPILTENSQTQAPQRQRVAVLDFDFADTGSVNFANIFGGASPAQGVSNLIANALVKDGSYSVIERSKIDAILQEQDLGASGRINPETAAQIGRVLGVDAVIIGAVTQFNIEENNSGNGFCVFGVCSAKQKSRAIVQIDARLVSTTTAEILAATQGKGEVDKKSKALNVGGVYHESKNADPETLLSAATELAVSEITREIVASAAKVTTAASFTPNVNAVVADVTNNLVTINKGQEAGLKTGMEISIERVAKEIKDPETGKTLRALTSPIGTIELTEVGQGFATGKVTNGAGFKRGDMAKAGQ
;
A
#
# COMPACT_ATOMS: atom_id res chain seq x y z
N MET A 1 -30.96 -61.66 23.07
CA MET A 1 -29.66 -61.77 22.37
C MET A 1 -28.58 -61.26 23.31
N GLN A 2 -27.81 -62.20 23.86
CA GLN A 2 -26.76 -62.04 24.87
C GLN A 2 -25.56 -61.27 24.27
N SER A 3 -24.78 -60.38 24.90
CA SER A 3 -24.34 -60.05 26.28
C SER A 3 -22.81 -60.23 26.39
N HIS A 4 -22.13 -59.13 26.74
CA HIS A 4 -20.91 -59.02 27.57
C HIS A 4 -19.59 -59.68 27.07
N VAL A 5 -18.51 -58.92 26.81
CA VAL A 5 -17.57 -58.24 27.74
C VAL A 5 -16.46 -59.16 28.29
N LYS A 6 -15.21 -58.78 27.93
CA LYS A 6 -13.92 -58.85 28.65
C LYS A 6 -13.07 -60.13 28.77
N LEU A 7 -11.80 -59.89 28.41
CA LEU A 7 -10.51 -60.21 29.05
C LEU A 7 -9.95 -61.65 29.03
N ALA A 8 -8.87 -61.76 28.24
CA ALA A 8 -7.49 -62.00 28.67
C ALA A 8 -7.06 -63.40 29.19
N THR A 9 -5.86 -63.74 28.69
CA THR A 9 -4.67 -64.27 29.39
C THR A 9 -4.25 -65.73 29.11
N ARG A 10 -2.92 -65.86 28.98
CA ARG A 10 -2.02 -67.04 29.15
C ARG A 10 -1.80 -67.91 27.90
N SER A 11 -0.64 -67.86 27.23
CA SER A 11 0.71 -68.32 27.61
C SER A 11 0.75 -69.81 28.02
N LEU A 12 1.43 -70.68 27.28
CA LEU A 12 2.62 -71.44 27.71
C LEU A 12 3.10 -72.49 26.66
N ASN A 13 4.39 -72.45 26.32
CA ASN A 13 5.32 -73.56 25.92
C ASN A 13 4.99 -74.43 24.67
N LEU A 14 5.92 -75.01 23.88
CA LEU A 14 7.28 -75.50 24.13
C LEU A 14 7.96 -75.94 22.78
N LEU A 15 9.31 -75.89 22.75
CA LEU A 15 10.27 -76.78 22.04
C LEU A 15 10.39 -76.74 20.49
N CYS A 16 11.60 -76.44 19.97
CA CYS A 16 12.58 -77.48 19.58
C CYS A 16 13.98 -76.93 19.23
N LEU A 17 14.96 -77.82 19.32
CA LEU A 17 16.42 -77.66 19.44
C LEU A 17 17.20 -77.95 18.12
N PHE A 18 18.54 -77.78 18.18
CA PHE A 18 19.65 -78.19 17.25
C PHE A 18 20.00 -77.19 16.12
N SER A 19 21.26 -76.85 15.78
CA SER A 19 22.61 -77.28 16.22
C SER A 19 23.76 -76.55 15.47
N LEU A 20 24.92 -76.48 16.13
CA LEU A 20 26.33 -76.52 15.64
C LEU A 20 26.96 -75.42 14.75
N LEU A 21 28.05 -74.86 15.32
CA LEU A 21 29.39 -74.57 14.76
C LEU A 21 29.55 -74.22 13.26
N SER A 22 30.12 -73.05 12.98
CA SER A 22 31.37 -72.96 12.20
C SER A 22 31.98 -71.56 12.27
N THR A 23 33.30 -71.53 12.44
CA THR A 23 34.19 -70.36 12.49
C THR A 23 34.47 -69.76 11.10
N ALA A 24 34.83 -68.48 11.13
CA ALA A 24 35.62 -67.73 10.15
C ALA A 24 34.95 -67.40 8.79
N ASN A 25 34.72 -66.11 8.55
CA ASN A 25 35.64 -65.39 7.66
C ASN A 25 35.50 -63.88 7.74
N LEU A 26 36.68 -63.27 7.69
CA LEU A 26 37.00 -61.85 7.76
C LEU A 26 36.71 -61.21 6.39
N SER A 27 35.73 -60.32 6.32
CA SER A 27 35.49 -59.46 5.16
C SER A 27 35.32 -58.03 5.66
N LEU A 28 36.33 -57.20 5.42
CA LEU A 28 36.26 -55.75 5.58
C LEU A 28 35.22 -55.21 4.59
N LEU A 29 34.00 -54.93 5.05
CA LEU A 29 33.08 -54.04 4.35
C LEU A 29 33.46 -52.60 4.70
N THR A 30 33.79 -51.84 3.66
CA THR A 30 33.95 -50.40 3.72
C THR A 30 32.67 -49.74 4.27
N PRO A 31 32.76 -48.69 5.10
CA PRO A 31 31.59 -47.89 5.41
C PRO A 31 31.18 -47.17 4.11
N ILE A 32 29.97 -47.47 3.63
CA ILE A 32 29.29 -46.62 2.67
C ILE A 32 29.04 -45.30 3.39
N VAL A 33 29.90 -44.31 3.13
CA VAL A 33 29.64 -42.93 3.51
C VAL A 33 28.44 -42.49 2.68
N ASN A 34 27.27 -42.53 3.29
CA ASN A 34 26.07 -41.91 2.77
C ASN A 34 26.31 -40.40 2.80
N ALA A 35 26.87 -39.86 1.72
CA ALA A 35 26.97 -38.42 1.51
C ALA A 35 25.56 -37.87 1.25
N GLN A 36 24.79 -37.70 2.31
CA GLN A 36 23.65 -36.79 2.29
C GLN A 36 24.23 -35.38 2.28
N THR A 37 24.39 -34.83 1.08
CA THR A 37 24.56 -33.39 0.90
C THR A 37 23.39 -32.71 1.61
N PRO A 38 23.63 -31.80 2.57
CA PRO A 38 22.56 -30.96 3.07
C PRO A 38 22.11 -30.10 1.90
N ILE A 39 20.90 -30.37 1.42
CA ILE A 39 20.15 -29.47 0.57
C ILE A 39 19.99 -28.20 1.39
N LEU A 40 20.82 -27.20 1.09
CA LEU A 40 20.61 -25.83 1.56
C LEU A 40 19.25 -25.43 0.99
N THR A 41 18.25 -25.51 1.85
CA THR A 41 16.94 -24.96 1.57
C THR A 41 17.16 -23.48 1.48
N GLU A 42 17.28 -22.95 0.26
CA GLU A 42 17.28 -21.52 0.03
C GLU A 42 15.99 -20.99 0.65
N ASN A 43 16.16 -20.30 1.78
CA ASN A 43 15.12 -19.45 2.35
C ASN A 43 14.80 -18.40 1.29
N SER A 44 13.84 -18.72 0.42
CA SER A 44 13.09 -17.72 -0.32
C SER A 44 12.44 -16.83 0.74
N GLN A 45 13.14 -15.78 1.14
CA GLN A 45 12.53 -14.69 1.88
C GLN A 45 11.43 -14.17 0.98
N THR A 46 10.19 -14.53 1.29
CA THR A 46 9.01 -13.91 0.72
C THR A 46 9.12 -12.43 1.03
N GLN A 47 9.66 -11.66 0.10
CA GLN A 47 9.76 -10.22 0.19
C GLN A 47 8.33 -9.73 0.43
N ALA A 48 8.08 -9.13 1.60
CA ALA A 48 6.77 -8.63 1.93
C ALA A 48 6.28 -7.78 0.75
N PRO A 49 5.03 -7.95 0.28
CA PRO A 49 4.52 -7.24 -0.87
C PRO A 49 4.79 -5.75 -0.66
N GLN A 50 5.56 -5.14 -1.57
CA GLN A 50 5.94 -3.74 -1.48
C GLN A 50 4.66 -2.90 -1.55
N ARG A 51 4.18 -2.45 -0.38
CA ARG A 51 2.95 -1.67 -0.25
C ARG A 51 3.14 -0.36 -0.99
N GLN A 52 2.17 -0.01 -1.82
CA GLN A 52 2.19 1.25 -2.57
C GLN A 52 2.21 2.42 -1.59
N ARG A 53 3.04 3.42 -1.86
CA ARG A 53 3.17 4.60 -1.00
C ARG A 53 2.17 5.64 -1.43
N VAL A 54 1.29 6.04 -0.52
CA VAL A 54 0.27 7.04 -0.79
C VAL A 54 0.34 8.16 0.24
N ALA A 55 0.05 9.38 -0.17
CA ALA A 55 -0.22 10.47 0.76
C ALA A 55 -1.70 10.85 0.70
N VAL A 56 -2.27 11.21 1.85
CA VAL A 56 -3.59 11.85 1.91
C VAL A 56 -3.35 13.34 2.14
N LEU A 57 -3.85 14.19 1.25
CA LEU A 57 -3.83 15.63 1.48
C LEU A 57 -5.05 16.06 2.29
N ASP A 58 -4.99 17.27 2.82
CA ASP A 58 -6.15 17.91 3.43
C ASP A 58 -7.27 18.02 2.38
N PHE A 59 -8.47 17.62 2.79
CA PHE A 59 -9.63 17.73 1.91
C PHE A 59 -10.16 19.15 1.98
N ASP A 60 -10.75 19.59 0.88
CA ASP A 60 -11.49 20.84 0.83
C ASP A 60 -12.93 20.64 1.30
N PHE A 61 -13.60 21.73 1.65
CA PHE A 61 -15.04 21.74 1.86
C PHE A 61 -15.69 22.39 0.64
N ALA A 62 -16.43 21.61 -0.15
CA ALA A 62 -17.18 22.18 -1.26
C ALA A 62 -18.39 22.90 -0.65
N ASP A 63 -18.31 24.23 -0.64
CA ASP A 63 -19.18 25.21 0.03
C ASP A 63 -20.70 25.02 -0.21
N THR A 64 -21.31 24.00 0.41
CA THR A 64 -22.74 23.65 0.23
C THR A 64 -23.51 23.56 1.55
N GLY A 65 -22.88 23.84 2.70
CA GLY A 65 -23.53 23.81 4.01
C GLY A 65 -22.88 24.77 5.01
N SER A 66 -23.63 25.81 5.41
CA SER A 66 -23.25 26.72 6.50
C SER A 66 -23.50 26.07 7.85
N VAL A 67 -22.49 25.42 8.40
CA VAL A 67 -22.57 24.81 9.73
C VAL A 67 -21.19 24.88 10.41
N ASN A 68 -21.14 25.59 11.53
CA ASN A 68 -19.91 25.90 12.27
C ASN A 68 -19.58 24.73 13.21
N PHE A 69 -18.86 23.71 12.72
CA PHE A 69 -18.62 22.43 13.42
C PHE A 69 -17.20 22.24 13.97
N ALA A 70 -16.50 23.32 14.32
CA ALA A 70 -15.15 23.23 14.89
C ALA A 70 -15.06 22.28 16.10
N ASN A 71 -16.14 22.09 16.86
CA ASN A 71 -16.15 21.24 18.06
C ASN A 71 -16.05 19.74 17.78
N ILE A 72 -16.58 19.25 16.64
CA ILE A 72 -16.61 17.80 16.31
C ILE A 72 -15.19 17.27 16.03
N PHE A 73 -14.33 18.12 15.46
CA PHE A 73 -12.97 17.74 15.05
C PHE A 73 -11.90 18.44 15.89
N GLY A 74 -12.19 18.81 17.14
CA GLY A 74 -11.20 19.35 18.07
C GLY A 74 -10.57 20.68 17.64
N GLY A 75 -11.33 21.52 16.94
CA GLY A 75 -10.90 22.82 16.42
C GLY A 75 -10.38 22.79 14.97
N ALA A 76 -10.24 21.62 14.35
CA ALA A 76 -9.90 21.48 12.93
C ALA A 76 -11.12 21.72 12.03
N SER A 77 -10.88 22.09 10.76
CA SER A 77 -11.98 22.14 9.80
C SER A 77 -12.57 20.73 9.60
N PRO A 78 -13.89 20.58 9.36
CA PRO A 78 -14.48 19.26 9.11
C PRO A 78 -13.79 18.47 7.99
N ALA A 79 -13.30 19.16 6.97
CA ALA A 79 -12.61 18.54 5.85
C ALA A 79 -11.22 17.99 6.25
N GLN A 80 -10.46 18.69 7.10
CA GLN A 80 -9.22 18.18 7.69
C GLN A 80 -9.47 16.99 8.64
N GLY A 81 -10.58 17.02 9.37
CA GLY A 81 -11.00 15.89 10.19
C GLY A 81 -11.23 14.64 9.34
N VAL A 82 -11.91 14.79 8.20
CA VAL A 82 -12.19 13.70 7.26
C VAL A 82 -10.92 13.14 6.62
N SER A 83 -9.99 13.98 6.15
CA SER A 83 -8.72 13.48 5.58
C SER A 83 -7.92 12.66 6.59
N ASN A 84 -7.88 13.09 7.86
CA ASN A 84 -7.23 12.34 8.94
C ASN A 84 -7.92 10.99 9.23
N LEU A 85 -9.26 10.95 9.23
CA LEU A 85 -10.00 9.71 9.41
C LEU A 85 -9.72 8.70 8.28
N ILE A 86 -9.65 9.18 7.03
CA ILE A 86 -9.28 8.36 5.87
C ILE A 86 -7.84 7.85 6.00
N ALA A 87 -6.88 8.72 6.32
CA ALA A 87 -5.49 8.32 6.53
C ALA A 87 -5.36 7.24 7.61
N ASN A 88 -6.05 7.42 8.74
CA ASN A 88 -6.10 6.44 9.82
C ASN A 88 -6.73 5.11 9.39
N ALA A 89 -7.82 5.15 8.61
CA ALA A 89 -8.48 3.95 8.10
C ALA A 89 -7.57 3.17 7.15
N LEU A 90 -6.84 3.86 6.26
CA LEU A 90 -5.89 3.24 5.33
C LEU A 90 -4.67 2.64 6.05
N VAL A 91 -4.16 3.29 7.10
CA VAL A 91 -3.09 2.74 7.95
C VAL A 91 -3.55 1.46 8.65
N LYS A 92 -4.79 1.46 9.19
CA LYS A 92 -5.37 0.30 9.87
C LYS A 92 -5.62 -0.87 8.91
N ASP A 93 -6.06 -0.58 7.70
CA ASP A 93 -6.29 -1.58 6.66
C ASP A 93 -4.97 -2.24 6.20
N GLY A 94 -3.91 -1.44 6.05
CA GLY A 94 -2.56 -1.94 5.78
C GLY A 94 -2.28 -2.27 4.30
N SER A 95 -3.23 -2.04 3.38
CA SER A 95 -3.00 -2.19 1.94
C SER A 95 -1.99 -1.17 1.38
N TYR A 96 -1.85 -0.03 2.04
CA TYR A 96 -0.95 1.05 1.63
C TYR A 96 0.09 1.38 2.69
N SER A 97 1.23 1.92 2.25
CA SER A 97 2.14 2.68 3.10
C SER A 97 1.70 4.15 3.04
N VAL A 98 1.12 4.67 4.12
CA VAL A 98 0.56 6.03 4.15
C VAL A 98 1.62 7.00 4.67
N ILE A 99 1.88 8.06 3.92
CA ILE A 99 2.87 9.09 4.22
C ILE A 99 2.14 10.38 4.58
N GLU A 100 2.49 10.94 5.74
CA GLU A 100 1.96 12.20 6.22
C GLU A 100 2.52 13.38 5.40
N ARG A 101 1.66 14.07 4.66
CA ARG A 101 2.02 15.28 3.89
C ARG A 101 1.50 16.55 4.56
N SER A 102 0.38 16.49 5.29
CA SER A 102 -0.27 17.67 5.87
C SER A 102 0.57 18.30 7.00
N LYS A 103 1.37 17.48 7.70
CA LYS A 103 2.25 17.91 8.81
C LYS A 103 3.74 17.86 8.46
N ILE A 104 4.09 17.95 7.18
CA ILE A 104 5.47 17.78 6.74
C ILE A 104 6.42 18.82 7.37
N ASP A 105 5.98 20.06 7.56
CA ASP A 105 6.81 21.12 8.14
C ASP A 105 7.19 20.82 9.60
N ALA A 106 6.26 20.26 10.38
CA ALA A 106 6.52 19.85 11.76
C ALA A 106 7.51 18.68 11.82
N ILE A 107 7.40 17.74 10.87
CA ILE A 107 8.34 16.60 10.74
C ILE A 107 9.73 17.11 10.34
N LEU A 108 9.82 18.06 9.41
CA LEU A 108 11.09 18.66 8.99
C LEU A 108 11.74 19.42 10.14
N GLN A 109 10.98 20.18 10.94
CA GLN A 109 11.50 20.83 12.15
C GLN A 109 12.08 19.83 13.16
N GLU A 110 11.42 18.68 13.36
CA GLU A 110 11.94 17.62 14.23
C GLU A 110 13.24 17.01 13.68
N GLN A 111 13.30 16.78 12.36
CA GLN A 111 14.53 16.32 11.70
C GLN A 111 15.67 17.33 11.85
N ASP A 112 15.39 18.62 11.72
CA ASP A 112 16.35 19.71 11.91
C ASP A 112 16.83 19.79 13.37
N LEU A 113 15.97 19.50 14.35
CA LEU A 113 16.37 19.39 15.75
C LEU A 113 17.30 18.20 15.98
N GLY A 114 17.00 17.05 15.37
CA GLY A 114 17.90 15.89 15.35
C GLY A 114 19.26 16.21 14.72
N ALA A 115 19.25 16.99 13.63
CA ALA A 115 20.45 17.49 12.94
C ALA A 115 21.29 18.46 13.76
N SER A 116 20.65 19.26 14.60
CA SER A 116 21.28 20.35 15.36
C SER A 116 22.26 19.86 16.44
N GLY A 117 22.38 18.55 16.65
CA GLY A 117 23.22 17.95 17.69
C GLY A 117 22.66 18.11 19.11
N ARG A 118 21.42 18.59 19.24
CA ARG A 118 20.71 18.74 20.52
C ARG A 118 19.99 17.46 20.98
N ILE A 119 19.90 16.46 20.11
CA ILE A 119 19.27 15.14 20.35
C ILE A 119 20.33 14.05 20.12
N ASN A 120 20.17 12.89 20.75
CA ASN A 120 21.09 11.76 20.62
C ASN A 120 21.29 11.38 19.12
N PRO A 121 22.53 11.40 18.59
CA PRO A 121 22.84 11.04 17.21
C PRO A 121 22.41 9.61 16.83
N GLU A 122 22.35 8.68 17.80
CA GLU A 122 21.96 7.29 17.57
C GLU A 122 20.48 7.12 17.25
N THR A 123 19.64 8.11 17.61
CA THR A 123 18.19 8.11 17.37
C THR A 123 17.77 9.13 16.31
N ALA A 124 18.71 9.90 15.74
CA ALA A 124 18.39 10.93 14.78
C ALA A 124 17.92 10.32 13.45
N ALA A 125 16.69 10.66 13.05
CA ALA A 125 16.18 10.31 11.73
C ALA A 125 17.07 10.92 10.63
N GLN A 126 17.26 10.21 9.52
CA GLN A 126 18.05 10.73 8.39
C GLN A 126 17.40 12.01 7.85
N ILE A 127 18.10 13.13 8.00
CA ILE A 127 17.65 14.48 7.68
C ILE A 127 17.31 14.57 6.18
N GLY A 128 16.15 15.16 5.86
CA GLY A 128 15.79 15.58 4.51
C GLY A 128 15.31 14.46 3.58
N ARG A 129 15.18 13.22 4.06
CA ARG A 129 14.61 12.11 3.28
C ARG A 129 13.11 11.97 3.53
N VAL A 130 12.31 12.85 2.93
CA VAL A 130 10.86 12.62 2.84
C VAL A 130 10.62 11.54 1.79
N LEU A 131 9.99 10.43 2.17
CA LEU A 131 9.66 9.37 1.22
C LEU A 131 8.75 9.94 0.12
N GLY A 132 9.18 9.79 -1.14
CA GLY A 132 8.30 10.01 -2.28
C GLY A 132 7.11 9.05 -2.23
N VAL A 133 5.96 9.50 -2.72
CA VAL A 133 4.73 8.69 -2.82
C VAL A 133 4.42 8.43 -4.28
N ASP A 134 3.85 7.26 -4.55
CA ASP A 134 3.49 6.80 -5.90
C ASP A 134 2.15 7.42 -6.34
N ALA A 135 1.25 7.68 -5.38
CA ALA A 135 0.00 8.39 -5.60
C ALA A 135 -0.38 9.30 -4.43
N VAL A 136 -1.26 10.25 -4.70
CA VAL A 136 -1.83 11.18 -3.72
C VAL A 136 -3.34 11.08 -3.75
N ILE A 137 -3.95 11.05 -2.58
CA ILE A 137 -5.40 11.10 -2.39
C ILE A 137 -5.77 12.55 -2.10
N ILE A 138 -6.59 13.11 -2.98
CA ILE A 138 -7.15 14.46 -2.86
C ILE A 138 -8.67 14.39 -2.91
N GLY A 139 -9.37 15.31 -2.29
CA GLY A 139 -10.82 15.24 -2.29
C GLY A 139 -11.48 16.43 -1.61
N ALA A 140 -12.80 16.37 -1.56
CA ALA A 140 -13.61 17.35 -0.88
C ALA A 140 -14.80 16.69 -0.18
N VAL A 141 -15.22 17.29 0.94
CA VAL A 141 -16.51 17.00 1.54
C VAL A 141 -17.56 17.77 0.76
N THR A 142 -18.45 17.07 0.06
CA THR A 142 -19.43 17.66 -0.86
C THR A 142 -20.82 17.81 -0.27
N GLN A 143 -21.14 17.02 0.76
CA GLN A 143 -22.33 17.20 1.57
C GLN A 143 -21.99 16.95 3.03
N PHE A 144 -22.45 17.84 3.91
CA PHE A 144 -22.33 17.69 5.35
C PHE A 144 -23.49 18.42 6.01
N ASN A 145 -24.63 17.75 6.12
CA ASN A 145 -25.87 18.40 6.57
C ASN A 145 -26.68 17.49 7.50
N ILE A 146 -27.60 18.13 8.22
CA ILE A 146 -28.67 17.46 8.94
C ILE A 146 -29.99 17.96 8.38
N GLU A 147 -30.81 17.04 7.91
CA GLU A 147 -32.19 17.28 7.52
C GLU A 147 -33.10 16.98 8.70
N GLU A 148 -33.83 17.99 9.17
CA GLU A 148 -34.89 17.81 10.16
C GLU A 148 -36.24 17.83 9.44
N ASN A 149 -36.94 16.71 9.49
CA ASN A 149 -38.29 16.56 8.99
C ASN A 149 -39.27 16.48 10.15
N ASN A 150 -39.98 17.58 10.37
CA ASN A 150 -41.12 17.62 11.27
C ASN A 150 -42.34 17.09 10.52
N SER A 151 -42.70 15.83 10.75
CA SER A 151 -43.94 15.31 10.19
C SER A 151 -45.12 15.91 10.97
N GLY A 152 -45.86 16.83 10.35
CA GLY A 152 -47.04 17.49 10.92
C GLY A 152 -48.22 16.55 11.25
N ASN A 153 -48.07 15.24 11.05
CA ASN A 153 -49.04 14.20 11.39
C ASN A 153 -48.93 13.82 12.88
N GLY A 154 -49.13 14.80 13.75
CA GLY A 154 -49.32 14.54 15.17
C GLY A 154 -50.73 14.04 15.47
N PHE A 155 -50.86 13.16 16.46
CA PHE A 155 -52.16 12.68 16.94
C PHE A 155 -52.48 13.32 18.29
N CYS A 156 -53.66 13.91 18.43
CA CYS A 156 -54.10 14.59 19.64
C CYS A 156 -55.36 13.92 20.20
N VAL A 157 -55.32 13.52 21.48
CA VAL A 157 -56.46 12.94 22.19
C VAL A 157 -56.48 13.47 23.63
N PHE A 158 -57.63 13.99 24.07
CA PHE A 158 -57.86 14.49 25.44
C PHE A 158 -56.76 15.45 25.97
N GLY A 159 -56.33 16.41 25.16
CA GLY A 159 -55.28 17.38 25.55
C GLY A 159 -53.85 16.81 25.58
N VAL A 160 -53.67 15.57 25.12
CA VAL A 160 -52.37 14.94 24.90
C VAL A 160 -52.10 14.87 23.40
N CYS A 161 -51.09 15.60 22.92
CA CYS A 161 -50.67 15.60 21.52
C CYS A 161 -49.31 14.92 21.36
N SER A 162 -49.19 14.00 20.41
CA SER A 162 -47.93 13.34 20.05
C SER A 162 -47.50 13.79 18.66
N ALA A 163 -46.26 14.26 18.49
CA ALA A 163 -45.66 14.58 17.20
C ALA A 163 -44.45 13.68 16.93
N LYS A 164 -44.26 13.28 15.67
CA LYS A 164 -43.09 12.53 15.21
C LYS A 164 -42.11 13.49 14.55
N GLN A 165 -40.87 13.47 15.01
CA GLN A 165 -39.76 14.21 14.40
C GLN A 165 -38.75 13.20 13.86
N LYS A 166 -38.22 13.46 12.66
CA LYS A 166 -37.16 12.66 12.05
C LYS A 166 -35.97 13.59 11.78
N SER A 167 -34.80 13.20 12.27
CA SER A 167 -33.55 13.90 11.99
C SER A 167 -32.66 12.96 11.19
N ARG A 168 -32.06 13.45 10.11
CA ARG A 168 -31.23 12.67 9.20
C ARG A 168 -29.92 13.40 8.97
N ALA A 169 -28.80 12.79 9.34
CA ALA A 169 -27.49 13.30 8.96
C ALA A 169 -27.05 12.67 7.64
N ILE A 170 -26.55 13.49 6.71
CA ILE A 170 -25.98 13.05 5.44
C ILE A 170 -24.57 13.63 5.30
N VAL A 171 -23.61 12.75 5.04
CA VAL A 171 -22.23 13.10 4.74
C VAL A 171 -21.86 12.47 3.40
N GLN A 172 -21.34 13.26 2.49
CA GLN A 172 -20.84 12.81 1.19
C GLN A 172 -19.44 13.35 0.97
N ILE A 173 -18.55 12.47 0.55
CA ILE A 173 -17.13 12.74 0.36
C ILE A 173 -16.74 12.24 -1.03
N ASP A 174 -16.12 13.10 -1.81
CA ASP A 174 -15.54 12.73 -3.10
C ASP A 174 -14.02 12.74 -2.99
N ALA A 175 -13.37 11.66 -3.44
CA ALA A 175 -11.92 11.56 -3.46
C ALA A 175 -11.41 11.07 -4.83
N ARG A 176 -10.18 11.45 -5.13
CA ARG A 176 -9.44 11.07 -6.33
C ARG A 176 -8.07 10.60 -5.93
N LEU A 177 -7.66 9.49 -6.53
CA LEU A 177 -6.32 8.95 -6.43
C LEU A 177 -5.53 9.37 -7.66
N VAL A 178 -4.48 10.17 -7.46
CA VAL A 178 -3.73 10.82 -8.53
C VAL A 178 -2.29 10.33 -8.51
N SER A 179 -1.77 9.89 -9.67
CA SER A 179 -0.35 9.54 -9.83
C SER A 179 0.53 10.78 -9.67
N THR A 180 1.58 10.69 -8.84
CA THR A 180 2.54 11.80 -8.69
C THR A 180 3.46 11.97 -9.90
N THR A 181 3.66 10.89 -10.66
CA THR A 181 4.55 10.88 -11.84
C THR A 181 3.86 11.44 -13.08
N THR A 182 2.58 11.10 -13.30
CA THR A 182 1.86 11.43 -14.54
C THR A 182 0.75 12.46 -14.36
N ALA A 183 0.40 12.81 -13.12
CA ALA A 183 -0.79 13.59 -12.78
C ALA A 183 -2.13 12.98 -13.30
N GLU A 184 -2.13 11.69 -13.65
CA GLU A 184 -3.33 10.97 -14.08
C GLU A 184 -4.19 10.59 -12.88
N ILE A 185 -5.52 10.74 -13.03
CA ILE A 185 -6.50 10.26 -12.05
C ILE A 185 -6.66 8.74 -12.25
N LEU A 186 -6.08 7.97 -11.34
CA LEU A 186 -6.11 6.51 -11.34
C LEU A 186 -7.46 5.94 -10.88
N ALA A 187 -8.12 6.67 -9.98
CA ALA A 187 -9.45 6.36 -9.49
C ALA A 187 -10.18 7.62 -9.01
N ALA A 188 -11.49 7.63 -9.16
CA ALA A 188 -12.40 8.56 -8.50
C ALA A 188 -13.38 7.73 -7.67
N THR A 189 -13.55 8.07 -6.41
CA THR A 189 -14.31 7.32 -5.41
C THR A 189 -15.23 8.25 -4.65
N GLN A 190 -16.36 7.73 -4.20
CA GLN A 190 -17.36 8.50 -3.47
C GLN A 190 -17.79 7.70 -2.24
N GLY A 191 -17.76 8.33 -1.07
CA GLY A 191 -18.31 7.78 0.16
C GLY A 191 -19.57 8.51 0.57
N LYS A 192 -20.65 7.78 0.86
CA LYS A 192 -21.89 8.35 1.39
C LYS A 192 -22.25 7.69 2.72
N GLY A 193 -22.48 8.52 3.73
CA GLY A 193 -23.01 8.10 5.02
C GLY A 193 -24.34 8.79 5.30
N GLU A 194 -25.36 8.00 5.66
CA GLU A 194 -26.68 8.51 6.02
C GLU A 194 -27.14 7.84 7.31
N VAL A 195 -27.46 8.66 8.32
CA VAL A 195 -27.95 8.17 9.63
C VAL A 195 -29.25 8.86 9.97
N ASP A 196 -30.31 8.05 10.10
CA ASP A 196 -31.65 8.48 10.50
C ASP A 196 -31.88 8.24 12.00
N LYS A 197 -32.44 9.23 12.70
CA LYS A 197 -32.97 9.08 14.06
C LYS A 197 -34.37 9.64 14.17
N LYS A 198 -35.22 8.93 14.91
CA LYS A 198 -36.64 9.26 15.09
C LYS A 198 -36.85 9.69 16.54
N SER A 199 -37.36 10.90 16.73
CA SER A 199 -37.74 11.44 18.05
C SER A 199 -39.27 11.52 18.15
N LYS A 200 -39.77 11.49 19.39
CA LYS A 200 -41.19 11.71 19.70
C LYS A 200 -41.30 12.89 20.66
N ALA A 201 -42.12 13.87 20.30
CA ALA A 201 -42.54 14.93 21.21
C ALA A 201 -43.94 14.63 21.74
N LEU A 202 -44.13 14.79 23.04
CA LEU A 202 -45.40 14.67 23.75
C LEU A 202 -45.76 16.04 24.32
N ASN A 203 -46.99 16.50 24.10
CA ASN A 203 -47.55 17.68 24.74
C ASN A 203 -48.74 17.24 25.59
N VAL A 204 -48.77 17.58 26.87
CA VAL A 204 -49.86 17.26 27.80
C VAL A 204 -50.33 18.56 28.43
N GLY A 205 -51.54 19.02 28.06
CA GLY A 205 -52.16 20.19 28.68
C GLY A 205 -51.32 21.47 28.58
N GLY A 206 -50.57 21.66 27.49
CA GLY A 206 -49.68 22.82 27.29
C GLY A 206 -48.25 22.63 27.81
N VAL A 207 -47.96 21.53 28.52
CA VAL A 207 -46.59 21.16 28.94
C VAL A 207 -45.95 20.32 27.85
N TYR A 208 -44.80 20.76 27.34
CA TYR A 208 -44.03 20.08 26.29
C TYR A 208 -42.98 19.14 26.91
N HIS A 209 -43.08 17.85 26.60
CA HIS A 209 -42.12 16.80 26.94
C HIS A 209 -41.55 16.20 25.66
N GLU A 210 -40.31 16.56 25.33
CA GLU A 210 -39.60 16.01 24.18
C GLU A 210 -38.69 14.87 24.62
N SER A 211 -38.76 13.71 23.95
CA SER A 211 -37.72 12.70 24.09
C SER A 211 -36.42 13.30 23.57
N LYS A 212 -35.32 13.23 24.35
CA LYS A 212 -34.01 13.79 23.99
C LYS A 212 -33.74 13.64 22.49
N ASN A 213 -33.66 14.76 21.79
CA ASN A 213 -33.28 14.76 20.39
C ASN A 213 -31.91 14.09 20.25
N ALA A 214 -31.70 13.50 19.07
CA ALA A 214 -30.37 13.06 18.72
C ALA A 214 -29.43 14.27 18.77
N ASP A 215 -28.35 14.15 19.52
CA ASP A 215 -27.28 15.13 19.45
C ASP A 215 -26.83 15.21 17.98
N PRO A 216 -26.97 16.38 17.31
CA PRO A 216 -26.54 16.61 15.94
C PRO A 216 -25.12 16.11 15.68
N GLU A 217 -24.23 16.30 16.65
CA GLU A 217 -22.82 15.92 16.55
C GLU A 217 -22.65 14.40 16.50
N THR A 218 -23.46 13.66 17.26
CA THR A 218 -23.41 12.19 17.26
C THR A 218 -23.91 11.61 15.93
N LEU A 219 -24.95 12.20 15.34
CA LEU A 219 -25.48 11.74 14.05
C LEU A 219 -24.50 12.01 12.91
N LEU A 220 -23.92 13.21 12.87
CA LEU A 220 -22.93 13.57 11.87
C LEU A 220 -21.65 12.77 12.01
N SER A 221 -21.21 12.48 13.24
CA SER A 221 -20.04 11.61 13.48
C SER A 221 -20.29 10.21 12.93
N ALA A 222 -21.46 9.62 13.21
CA ALA A 222 -21.82 8.30 12.69
C ALA A 222 -21.95 8.28 11.15
N ALA A 223 -22.55 9.32 10.56
CA ALA A 223 -22.62 9.45 9.11
C ALA A 223 -21.22 9.61 8.49
N THR A 224 -20.34 10.38 9.13
CA THR A 224 -18.94 10.55 8.70
C THR A 224 -18.19 9.22 8.73
N GLU A 225 -18.33 8.43 9.79
CA GLU A 225 -17.71 7.11 9.89
C GLU A 225 -18.16 6.17 8.76
N LEU A 226 -19.45 6.17 8.41
CA LEU A 226 -19.98 5.38 7.30
C LEU A 226 -19.40 5.85 5.96
N ALA A 227 -19.38 7.16 5.71
CA ALA A 227 -18.83 7.73 4.48
C ALA A 227 -17.33 7.42 4.33
N VAL A 228 -16.55 7.56 5.41
CA VAL A 228 -15.11 7.24 5.45
C VAL A 228 -14.88 5.74 5.26
N SER A 229 -15.70 4.88 5.87
CA SER A 229 -15.59 3.44 5.68
C SER A 229 -15.84 3.03 4.24
N GLU A 230 -16.85 3.63 3.59
CA GLU A 230 -17.17 3.35 2.19
C GLU A 230 -16.07 3.83 1.24
N ILE A 231 -15.61 5.07 1.38
CA ILE A 231 -14.57 5.61 0.50
C ILE A 231 -13.24 4.87 0.67
N THR A 232 -12.89 4.48 1.91
CA THR A 232 -11.68 3.69 2.18
C THR A 232 -11.75 2.34 1.46
N ARG A 233 -12.90 1.68 1.49
CA ARG A 233 -13.11 0.41 0.78
C ARG A 233 -12.92 0.57 -0.73
N GLU A 234 -13.44 1.64 -1.33
CA GLU A 234 -13.26 1.91 -2.77
C GLU A 234 -11.81 2.24 -3.15
N ILE A 235 -11.12 3.01 -2.29
CA ILE A 235 -9.70 3.33 -2.47
C ILE A 235 -8.86 2.06 -2.38
N VAL A 236 -9.11 1.19 -1.40
CA VAL A 236 -8.42 -0.10 -1.26
C VAL A 236 -8.70 -1.02 -2.44
N ALA A 237 -9.94 -1.08 -2.94
CA ALA A 237 -10.28 -1.83 -4.15
C ALA A 237 -9.54 -1.31 -5.40
N SER A 238 -9.12 -0.04 -5.40
CA SER A 238 -8.37 0.59 -6.49
C SER A 238 -6.85 0.42 -6.37
N ALA A 239 -6.33 -0.27 -5.34
CA ALA A 239 -4.89 -0.43 -5.11
C ALA A 239 -4.12 -1.04 -6.29
N ALA A 240 -4.74 -1.99 -6.99
CA ALA A 240 -4.13 -2.63 -8.17
C ALA A 240 -3.89 -1.66 -9.34
N LYS A 241 -4.60 -0.52 -9.40
CA LYS A 241 -4.41 0.50 -10.44
C LYS A 241 -3.20 1.39 -10.17
N VAL A 242 -2.78 1.49 -8.91
CA VAL A 242 -1.56 2.21 -8.52
C VAL A 242 -0.32 1.41 -8.94
N THR A 243 -0.37 0.09 -8.81
CA THR A 243 0.73 -0.80 -9.22
C THR A 243 1.00 -0.79 -10.72
N THR A 244 -0.02 -0.63 -11.57
CA THR A 244 0.17 -0.58 -13.04
C THR A 244 0.67 0.78 -13.52
N ALA A 245 0.28 1.88 -12.87
CA ALA A 245 0.81 3.21 -13.17
C ALA A 245 2.26 3.40 -12.69
N ALA A 246 2.71 2.62 -11.70
CA ALA A 246 4.10 2.59 -11.24
C ALA A 246 5.05 1.81 -12.17
N SER A 247 4.52 1.06 -13.15
CA SER A 247 5.31 0.48 -14.25
C SER A 247 5.60 1.55 -15.31
N PHE A 248 6.23 2.64 -14.88
CA PHE A 248 6.94 3.48 -15.83
C PHE A 248 8.18 2.68 -16.24
N THR A 249 8.24 2.21 -17.50
CA THR A 249 9.53 1.87 -18.11
C THR A 249 10.33 3.15 -18.08
N PRO A 250 11.37 3.26 -17.22
CA PRO A 250 12.10 4.51 -17.17
C PRO A 250 12.69 4.69 -18.57
N ASN A 251 12.39 5.83 -19.21
CA ASN A 251 13.03 6.22 -20.45
C ASN A 251 14.47 6.60 -20.10
N VAL A 252 15.26 5.57 -19.77
CA VAL A 252 16.64 5.73 -19.36
C VAL A 252 17.44 5.80 -20.63
N ASN A 253 17.87 7.01 -20.97
CA ASN A 253 19.02 7.20 -21.85
C ASN A 253 20.28 6.96 -20.99
N ALA A 254 20.55 5.69 -20.68
CA ALA A 254 21.78 5.29 -20.00
C ALA A 254 22.84 4.91 -21.04
N VAL A 255 24.09 4.94 -20.60
CA VAL A 255 25.24 4.54 -21.39
C VAL A 255 26.11 3.63 -20.54
N VAL A 256 26.68 2.61 -21.18
CA VAL A 256 27.67 1.73 -20.57
C VAL A 256 28.91 2.54 -20.21
N ALA A 257 29.17 2.64 -18.90
CA ALA A 257 30.31 3.33 -18.32
C ALA A 257 31.55 2.42 -18.27
N ASP A 258 31.37 1.14 -17.93
CA ASP A 258 32.45 0.15 -17.86
C ASP A 258 31.93 -1.29 -18.06
N VAL A 259 32.83 -2.19 -18.51
CA VAL A 259 32.55 -3.62 -18.67
C VAL A 259 33.71 -4.42 -18.08
N THR A 260 33.47 -5.09 -16.94
CA THR A 260 34.49 -5.86 -16.22
C THR A 260 33.93 -7.22 -15.81
N ASN A 261 34.61 -8.32 -16.16
CA ASN A 261 34.28 -9.69 -15.70
C ASN A 261 32.79 -10.05 -15.83
N ASN A 262 32.19 -9.78 -16.99
CA ASN A 262 30.78 -10.05 -17.29
C ASN A 262 29.77 -9.22 -16.47
N LEU A 263 30.24 -8.17 -15.80
CA LEU A 263 29.44 -7.12 -15.20
C LEU A 263 29.52 -5.87 -16.08
N VAL A 264 28.37 -5.26 -16.34
CA VAL A 264 28.22 -4.04 -17.10
C VAL A 264 27.76 -2.96 -16.15
N THR A 265 28.54 -1.89 -16.02
CA THR A 265 28.18 -0.71 -15.22
C THR A 265 27.63 0.36 -16.15
N ILE A 266 26.48 0.93 -15.81
CA ILE A 266 25.85 2.03 -16.54
C ILE A 266 25.86 3.32 -15.71
N ASN A 267 25.90 4.46 -16.40
CA ASN A 267 26.01 5.80 -15.80
C ASN A 267 24.69 6.36 -15.23
N LYS A 268 23.73 5.49 -14.92
CA LYS A 268 22.44 5.83 -14.34
C LYS A 268 22.09 4.81 -13.27
N GLY A 269 21.42 5.27 -12.23
CA GLY A 269 21.07 4.46 -11.06
C GLY A 269 19.65 4.73 -10.57
N GLN A 270 19.48 4.74 -9.25
CA GLN A 270 18.18 4.95 -8.58
C GLN A 270 17.52 6.27 -9.00
N GLU A 271 18.32 7.32 -9.27
CA GLU A 271 17.81 8.62 -9.76
C GLU A 271 17.09 8.53 -11.11
N ALA A 272 17.41 7.51 -11.91
CA ALA A 272 16.79 7.24 -13.19
C ALA A 272 15.64 6.22 -13.09
N GLY A 273 15.20 5.89 -11.87
CA GLY A 273 14.14 4.92 -11.63
C GLY A 273 14.58 3.45 -11.76
N LEU A 274 15.88 3.18 -11.84
CA LEU A 274 16.41 1.81 -11.91
C LEU A 274 16.30 1.10 -10.56
N LYS A 275 16.04 -0.20 -10.59
CA LYS A 275 15.92 -1.09 -9.43
C LYS A 275 16.68 -2.38 -9.69
N THR A 276 17.19 -2.99 -8.62
CA THR A 276 17.79 -4.33 -8.69
C THR A 276 16.78 -5.33 -9.23
N GLY A 277 17.22 -6.23 -10.11
CA GLY A 277 16.41 -7.22 -10.83
C GLY A 277 15.81 -6.72 -12.14
N MET A 278 15.98 -5.43 -12.51
CA MET A 278 15.50 -4.94 -13.81
C MET A 278 16.36 -5.46 -14.96
N GLU A 279 15.72 -5.82 -16.07
CA GLU A 279 16.39 -6.17 -17.32
C GLU A 279 16.59 -4.91 -18.19
N ILE A 280 17.82 -4.73 -18.66
CA ILE A 280 18.26 -3.58 -19.46
C ILE A 280 18.79 -4.10 -20.80
N SER A 281 18.25 -3.57 -21.90
CA SER A 281 18.72 -3.85 -23.25
C SER A 281 19.87 -2.92 -23.60
N ILE A 282 20.99 -3.50 -24.05
CA ILE A 282 22.16 -2.78 -24.53
C ILE A 282 22.15 -2.77 -26.06
N GLU A 283 22.18 -1.58 -26.63
CA GLU A 283 22.14 -1.33 -28.06
C GLU A 283 23.36 -0.51 -28.52
N ARG A 284 23.88 -0.82 -29.71
CA ARG A 284 24.93 -0.04 -30.36
C ARG A 284 24.34 0.86 -31.43
N VAL A 285 24.81 2.11 -31.51
CA VAL A 285 24.49 2.98 -32.65
C VAL A 285 25.12 2.40 -33.92
N ALA A 286 24.27 1.87 -34.81
CA ALA A 286 24.69 1.28 -36.07
C ALA A 286 24.87 2.34 -37.16
N LYS A 287 24.01 3.37 -37.17
CA LYS A 287 24.10 4.47 -38.14
C LYS A 287 23.46 5.73 -37.61
N GLU A 288 24.16 6.85 -37.69
CA GLU A 288 23.58 8.17 -37.48
C GLU A 288 23.02 8.69 -38.81
N ILE A 289 21.73 9.00 -38.84
CA ILE A 289 21.09 9.72 -39.93
C ILE A 289 21.26 11.20 -39.63
N LYS A 290 22.04 11.89 -40.47
CA LYS A 290 22.24 13.34 -40.40
C LYS A 290 21.38 14.03 -41.44
N ASP A 291 20.91 15.22 -41.09
CA ASP A 291 20.27 16.14 -42.01
C ASP A 291 21.29 16.56 -43.09
N PRO A 292 20.99 16.39 -44.38
CA PRO A 292 21.91 16.71 -45.47
C PRO A 292 22.17 18.21 -45.63
N GLU A 293 21.30 19.10 -45.15
CA GLU A 293 21.46 20.56 -45.23
C GLU A 293 22.11 21.14 -43.97
N THR A 294 21.74 20.64 -42.79
CA THR A 294 22.20 21.21 -41.50
C THR A 294 23.34 20.42 -40.85
N GLY A 295 23.65 19.22 -41.32
CA GLY A 295 24.65 18.33 -40.72
C GLY A 295 24.27 17.81 -39.33
N LYS A 296 23.11 18.20 -38.80
CA LYS A 296 22.63 17.85 -37.47
C LYS A 296 22.17 16.38 -37.46
N THR A 297 22.52 15.64 -36.42
CA THR A 297 22.05 14.26 -36.23
C THR A 297 20.55 14.26 -35.98
N LEU A 298 19.79 13.66 -36.90
CA LEU A 298 18.33 13.54 -36.83
C LEU A 298 17.91 12.32 -36.03
N ARG A 299 18.58 11.18 -36.26
CA ARG A 299 18.23 9.92 -35.60
C ARG A 299 19.40 8.95 -35.61
N ALA A 300 19.69 8.34 -34.47
CA ALA A 300 20.59 7.19 -34.38
C ALA A 300 19.76 5.91 -34.58
N LEU A 301 20.08 5.13 -35.61
CA LEU A 301 19.58 3.77 -35.77
C LEU A 301 20.44 2.87 -34.89
N THR A 302 19.83 2.24 -33.90
CA THR A 302 20.49 1.35 -32.95
C THR A 302 20.21 -0.12 -33.26
N SER A 303 21.16 -0.99 -32.94
CA SER A 303 21.02 -2.46 -33.04
C SER A 303 21.18 -3.06 -31.65
N PRO A 304 20.28 -3.96 -31.21
CA PRO A 304 20.43 -4.66 -29.94
C PRO A 304 21.65 -5.58 -29.98
N ILE A 305 22.44 -5.55 -28.91
CA ILE A 305 23.66 -6.37 -28.72
C ILE A 305 23.36 -7.50 -27.71
N GLY A 306 22.55 -7.21 -26.69
CA GLY A 306 22.27 -8.12 -25.60
C GLY A 306 21.49 -7.48 -24.47
N THR A 307 21.22 -8.25 -23.43
CA THR A 307 20.52 -7.80 -22.22
C THR A 307 21.34 -8.08 -20.98
N ILE A 308 21.15 -7.24 -19.96
CA ILE A 308 21.76 -7.36 -18.64
C ILE A 308 20.68 -7.30 -17.56
N GLU A 309 20.86 -8.02 -16.46
CA GLU A 309 20.02 -7.94 -15.27
C GLU A 309 20.75 -7.17 -14.18
N LEU A 310 20.14 -6.09 -13.65
CA LEU A 310 20.76 -5.25 -12.63
C LEU A 310 20.90 -6.00 -11.30
N THR A 311 22.13 -6.20 -10.84
CA THR A 311 22.43 -6.84 -9.55
C THR A 311 22.66 -5.82 -8.44
N GLU A 312 23.07 -4.60 -8.79
CA GLU A 312 23.33 -3.51 -7.86
C GLU A 312 22.90 -2.17 -8.47
N VAL A 313 22.22 -1.33 -7.69
CA VAL A 313 21.80 0.01 -8.13
C VAL A 313 22.14 1.03 -7.06
N GLY A 314 23.10 1.92 -7.37
CA GLY A 314 23.48 3.07 -6.56
C GLY A 314 22.77 4.35 -6.99
N GLN A 315 23.11 5.49 -6.40
CA GLN A 315 22.41 6.76 -6.66
C GLN A 315 22.59 7.25 -8.11
N GLY A 316 23.79 7.11 -8.69
CA GLY A 316 24.13 7.56 -10.05
C GLY A 316 24.71 6.48 -10.97
N PHE A 317 24.71 5.22 -10.54
CA PHE A 317 25.20 4.10 -11.34
C PHE A 317 24.37 2.84 -11.06
N ALA A 318 24.42 1.89 -11.98
CA ALA A 318 23.89 0.55 -11.78
C ALA A 318 24.81 -0.47 -12.42
N THR A 319 24.99 -1.60 -11.76
CA THR A 319 25.81 -2.71 -12.23
C THR A 319 24.91 -3.90 -12.47
N GLY A 320 24.98 -4.47 -13.66
CA GLY A 320 24.21 -5.65 -14.05
C GLY A 320 25.07 -6.78 -14.57
N LYS A 321 24.59 -8.01 -14.37
CA LYS A 321 25.17 -9.21 -14.93
C LYS A 321 24.59 -9.43 -16.33
N VAL A 322 25.45 -9.79 -17.29
CA VAL A 322 24.99 -10.14 -18.64
C VAL A 322 24.12 -11.40 -18.60
N THR A 323 22.89 -11.28 -19.12
CA THR A 323 21.94 -12.39 -19.29
C THR A 323 21.97 -12.93 -20.71
N ASN A 324 22.10 -12.05 -21.72
CA ASN A 324 22.17 -12.44 -23.13
C ASN A 324 23.10 -11.49 -23.92
N GLY A 325 23.76 -12.01 -24.96
CA GLY A 325 24.67 -11.25 -25.81
C GLY A 325 26.11 -11.16 -25.27
N ALA A 326 27.00 -10.57 -26.06
CA ALA A 326 28.42 -10.43 -25.75
C ALA A 326 29.04 -9.23 -26.49
N GLY A 327 30.25 -8.82 -26.10
CA GLY A 327 30.99 -7.76 -26.80
C GLY A 327 30.48 -6.34 -26.54
N PHE A 328 29.92 -6.12 -25.35
CA PHE A 328 29.56 -4.78 -24.85
C PHE A 328 30.81 -3.89 -24.76
N LYS A 329 30.63 -2.62 -25.09
CA LYS A 329 31.70 -1.62 -25.06
C LYS A 329 31.22 -0.39 -24.32
N ARG A 330 32.17 0.30 -23.70
CA ARG A 330 31.94 1.64 -23.16
C ARG A 330 31.38 2.55 -24.25
N GLY A 331 30.29 3.25 -23.96
CA GLY A 331 29.58 4.10 -24.91
C GLY A 331 28.35 3.44 -25.58
N ASP A 332 28.11 2.15 -25.38
CA ASP A 332 26.86 1.52 -25.84
C ASP A 332 25.66 2.08 -25.06
N MET A 333 24.50 2.17 -25.71
CA MET A 333 23.30 2.74 -25.13
C MET A 333 22.53 1.67 -24.37
N ALA A 334 22.12 1.99 -23.14
CA ALA A 334 21.35 1.12 -22.27
C ALA A 334 19.93 1.68 -22.15
N LYS A 335 18.95 0.87 -22.55
CA LYS A 335 17.51 1.20 -22.46
C LYS A 335 16.83 0.19 -21.56
N ALA A 336 15.87 0.64 -20.75
CA ALA A 336 15.04 -0.28 -19.99
C ALA A 336 14.31 -1.24 -20.95
N GLY A 337 14.38 -2.55 -20.68
CA GLY A 337 13.57 -3.53 -21.40
C GLY A 337 12.09 -3.20 -21.24
N GLN A 338 11.31 -3.36 -22.31
CA GLN A 338 9.84 -3.28 -22.23
C GLN A 338 9.27 -4.47 -21.48
#